data_AF-A0A1F2W8N7-F1
#
_entry.id   AF-A0A1F2W8N7-F1
#
_cell.length_a   1.000
_cell.length_b   1.000
_cell.length_c   1.000
_cell.angle_alpha   90.00
_cell.angle_beta   90.00
_cell.angle_gamma   90.00
#
_symmetry.space_group_name_H-M   'P 1'
#
loop_
_entity.id
_entity.type
_entity.pdbx_description
1 polymer ?
#
loop_
_entity_poly.entity_id
_entity_poly.type
_entity_poly.pdbx_seq_one_letter_code
_entity_poly.pdbx_strand_id
1 'polypeptide(L)'
;MEFMDHTPRQLIGLINAGMKDEVMSSNTFWTCASCYACTEKCPEGIRPADVMYALTRYSLWNDTFNRDWVAPDFTRRFTRTILRTGKSYEPGYAPAFIFEGGFGGIVSEMQMGLKLLAKGRLPLIPARIERVHNLRAMIARVLPLDGIE
;
A
#
# COMPACT_ATOMS: atom_id res chain seq x y z
N MET A 1 14.74 -14.70 -1.79
CA MET A 1 13.29 -15.02 -1.67
C MET A 1 12.98 -15.17 -0.18
N GLU A 2 13.41 -14.19 0.62
CA GLU A 2 13.33 -14.26 2.09
C GLU A 2 12.11 -13.49 2.62
N PHE A 3 11.47 -12.69 1.75
CA PHE A 3 10.39 -11.77 2.12
C PHE A 3 9.01 -12.15 1.57
N MET A 4 8.90 -13.15 0.67
CA MET A 4 7.63 -13.58 0.07
C MET A 4 7.33 -15.03 0.47
N ASP A 5 6.10 -15.30 0.89
CA ASP A 5 5.67 -16.68 1.17
C ASP A 5 5.56 -17.50 -0.13
N HIS A 6 5.11 -16.87 -1.22
CA HIS A 6 4.93 -17.49 -2.53
C HIS A 6 5.56 -16.63 -3.63
N THR A 7 6.11 -17.26 -4.67
CA THR A 7 6.37 -16.52 -5.91
C THR A 7 5.06 -16.10 -6.58
N PRO A 8 5.03 -15.03 -7.39
CA PRO A 8 3.84 -14.67 -8.17
C PRO A 8 3.27 -15.82 -9.00
N ARG A 9 4.14 -16.70 -9.52
CA ARG A 9 3.73 -17.90 -10.27
C ARG A 9 3.01 -18.92 -9.39
N GLN A 10 3.55 -19.20 -8.20
CA GLN A 10 2.90 -20.11 -7.24
C GLN A 10 1.55 -19.54 -6.80
N LEU A 11 1.48 -18.24 -6.53
CA LEU A 11 0.25 -17.57 -6.14
C LEU A 11 -0.84 -17.67 -7.23
N ILE A 12 -0.48 -17.48 -8.50
CA ILE A 12 -1.39 -17.70 -9.64
C ILE A 12 -1.84 -19.17 -9.71
N GLY A 13 -0.94 -20.12 -9.44
CA GLY A 13 -1.28 -21.54 -9.35
C GLY A 13 -2.33 -21.83 -8.26
N LEU A 14 -2.16 -21.26 -7.06
CA LEU A 14 -3.11 -21.38 -5.95
C LEU A 14 -4.48 -20.77 -6.30
N ILE A 15 -4.50 -19.63 -7.00
CA ILE A 15 -5.73 -19.02 -7.50
C ILE A 15 -6.45 -19.97 -8.46
N ASN A 16 -5.73 -20.54 -9.42
CA ASN A 16 -6.30 -21.48 -10.40
C ASN A 16 -6.80 -22.78 -9.73
N ALA A 17 -6.18 -23.19 -8.62
CA ALA A 17 -6.59 -24.33 -7.81
C ALA A 17 -7.78 -24.04 -6.88
N GLY A 18 -8.29 -22.80 -6.85
CA GLY A 18 -9.41 -22.41 -5.98
C GLY A 18 -9.04 -22.29 -4.50
N MET A 19 -7.75 -22.24 -4.17
CA MET A 19 -7.24 -22.20 -2.79
C MET A 19 -7.28 -20.79 -2.21
N LYS A 20 -8.48 -20.20 -2.13
CA LYS A 20 -8.67 -18.79 -1.76
C LYS A 20 -8.05 -18.42 -0.42
N ASP A 21 -8.27 -19.23 0.61
CA ASP A 21 -7.82 -18.91 1.97
C ASP A 21 -6.29 -18.83 2.05
N GLU A 22 -5.60 -19.74 1.35
CA GLU A 22 -4.13 -19.77 1.28
C GLU A 22 -3.55 -18.60 0.48
N VAL A 23 -4.27 -18.16 -0.57
CA VAL A 23 -3.90 -16.94 -1.31
C VAL A 23 -4.05 -15.71 -0.41
N MET A 24 -5.16 -15.59 0.33
CA MET A 24 -5.42 -14.42 1.21
C MET A 24 -4.49 -14.38 2.43
N SER A 25 -4.01 -15.53 2.90
CA SER A 25 -3.04 -15.61 4.01
C SER A 25 -1.60 -15.30 3.58
N SER A 26 -1.32 -15.14 2.29
CA SER A 26 0.03 -14.87 1.80
C SER A 26 0.39 -13.39 1.86
N ASN A 27 1.61 -13.08 2.31
CA ASN A 27 2.17 -11.72 2.27
C ASN A 27 2.59 -11.26 0.86
N THR A 28 2.59 -12.16 -0.12
CA THR A 28 3.22 -11.97 -1.44
C THR A 28 2.73 -10.70 -2.14
N PHE A 29 1.42 -10.48 -2.18
CA PHE A 29 0.85 -9.31 -2.85
C PHE A 29 1.08 -8.00 -2.07
N TRP A 30 1.34 -8.05 -0.76
CA TRP A 30 1.74 -6.90 0.05
C TRP A 30 3.20 -6.48 -0.16
N THR A 31 4.07 -7.44 -0.51
CA THR A 31 5.49 -7.18 -0.78
C THR A 31 5.79 -6.79 -2.23
N CYS A 32 4.76 -6.73 -3.08
CA CYS A 32 4.91 -6.39 -4.48
C CYS A 32 5.46 -4.95 -4.64
N ALA A 33 6.68 -4.83 -5.16
CA ALA A 33 7.32 -3.55 -5.43
C ALA A 33 6.70 -2.76 -6.60
N SER A 34 5.63 -3.27 -7.24
CA SER A 34 4.93 -2.58 -8.33
C SER A 34 5.84 -2.15 -9.49
N CYS A 35 6.93 -2.90 -9.74
CA CYS A 35 7.94 -2.54 -10.73
C CYS A 35 7.65 -3.08 -12.14
N TYR A 36 6.59 -3.87 -12.31
CA TYR A 36 6.15 -4.49 -13.57
C TYR A 36 7.16 -5.42 -14.28
N ALA A 37 8.35 -5.64 -13.72
CA ALA A 37 9.38 -6.48 -14.32
C ALA A 37 8.93 -7.93 -14.56
N CYS A 38 8.03 -8.46 -13.73
CA CYS A 38 7.46 -9.80 -13.91
C CYS A 38 6.48 -9.89 -15.07
N THR A 39 5.74 -8.82 -15.36
CA THR A 39 4.81 -8.72 -16.49
C THR A 39 5.59 -8.66 -17.80
N GLU A 40 6.57 -7.76 -17.90
CA GLU A 40 7.35 -7.56 -19.13
C GLU A 40 8.19 -8.79 -19.52
N LYS A 41 8.65 -9.57 -18.54
CA LYS A 41 9.47 -10.77 -18.78
C LYS A 41 8.65 -12.03 -19.06
N CYS A 42 7.32 -11.98 -18.94
CA CYS A 42 6.50 -13.18 -19.05
C CYS A 42 6.37 -13.60 -20.52
N PRO A 43 6.88 -14.78 -20.93
CA PRO A 43 6.75 -15.24 -22.31
C PRO A 43 5.30 -15.55 -22.70
N GLU A 44 4.46 -15.91 -21.72
CA GLU A 44 3.04 -16.25 -21.90
C GLU A 44 2.11 -15.03 -21.90
N GLY A 45 2.65 -13.81 -21.78
CA GLY A 45 1.83 -12.58 -21.75
C GLY A 45 0.94 -12.43 -20.50
N ILE A 46 1.20 -13.19 -19.44
CA ILE A 46 0.51 -13.03 -18.16
C ILE A 46 0.89 -11.67 -17.57
N ARG A 47 -0.03 -11.08 -16.80
CA ARG A 47 0.17 -9.81 -16.09
C ARG A 47 0.23 -10.03 -14.57
N PRO A 48 1.30 -10.61 -13.98
CA PRO A 48 1.35 -10.90 -12.55
C PRO A 48 1.23 -9.64 -11.68
N ALA A 49 1.76 -8.51 -12.12
CA ALA A 49 1.64 -7.25 -11.37
C ALA A 49 0.17 -6.85 -11.16
N ASP A 50 -0.65 -6.97 -12.20
CA ASP A 50 -2.10 -6.72 -12.13
C ASP A 50 -2.80 -7.68 -11.17
N VAL A 51 -2.39 -8.95 -11.17
CA VAL A 51 -2.91 -9.95 -10.21
C VAL A 51 -2.57 -9.53 -8.79
N MET A 52 -1.34 -9.09 -8.50
CA MET A 52 -0.99 -8.61 -7.16
C MET A 52 -1.87 -7.43 -6.74
N TYR A 53 -2.09 -6.44 -7.61
CA TYR A 53 -2.99 -5.31 -7.32
C TYR A 53 -4.43 -5.75 -7.08
N ALA A 54 -4.93 -6.70 -7.88
CA ALA A 54 -6.27 -7.23 -7.72
C ALA A 54 -6.41 -7.91 -6.35
N LEU A 55 -5.42 -8.69 -5.92
CA LEU A 55 -5.40 -9.32 -4.60
C LEU A 55 -5.33 -8.29 -3.46
N THR A 56 -4.46 -7.28 -3.56
CA THR A 56 -4.39 -6.20 -2.54
C THR A 56 -5.74 -5.48 -2.39
N ARG A 57 -6.38 -5.12 -3.50
CA ARG A 57 -7.69 -4.43 -3.48
C ARG A 57 -8.78 -5.35 -2.94
N TYR A 58 -8.83 -6.59 -3.42
CA TYR A 58 -9.78 -7.58 -2.95
C TYR A 58 -9.66 -7.81 -1.44
N SER A 59 -8.43 -7.96 -0.97
CA SER A 59 -8.10 -8.14 0.43
C SER A 59 -8.54 -6.94 1.28
N LEU A 60 -8.32 -5.71 0.81
CA LEU A 60 -8.77 -4.49 1.49
C LEU A 60 -10.30 -4.32 1.52
N TRP A 61 -10.98 -4.63 0.41
CA TRP A 61 -12.44 -4.50 0.31
C TRP A 61 -13.18 -5.54 1.14
N ASN A 62 -12.65 -6.76 1.24
CA ASN A 62 -13.26 -7.85 2.00
C ASN A 62 -12.69 -8.00 3.42
N ASP A 63 -11.73 -7.16 3.80
CA ASP A 63 -11.02 -7.21 5.09
C ASP A 63 -10.38 -8.60 5.36
N THR A 64 -9.85 -9.22 4.29
CA THR A 64 -9.25 -10.57 4.31
C THR A 64 -7.73 -10.47 4.27
N PHE A 65 -7.12 -10.00 5.35
CA PHE A 65 -5.67 -9.94 5.55
C PHE A 65 -5.33 -10.11 7.04
N ASN A 66 -4.07 -10.42 7.33
CA ASN A 66 -3.57 -10.38 8.70
C ASN A 66 -3.47 -8.92 9.18
N ARG A 67 -4.16 -8.60 10.28
CA ARG A 67 -4.18 -7.24 10.86
C ARG A 67 -2.88 -6.85 11.56
N ASP A 68 -2.04 -7.82 11.89
CA ASP A 68 -0.72 -7.58 12.49
C ASP A 68 0.28 -7.06 11.45
N TRP A 69 -0.05 -7.14 10.15
CA TRP A 69 0.78 -6.59 9.11
C TRP A 69 0.62 -5.07 8.99
N VAL A 70 1.75 -4.40 8.83
CA VAL A 70 1.83 -2.95 8.63
C VAL A 70 1.24 -2.53 7.28
N ALA A 71 1.42 -3.36 6.24
CA ALA A 71 1.06 -3.02 4.87
C ALA A 71 -0.44 -2.73 4.63
N PRO A 72 -1.39 -3.53 5.17
CA PRO A 72 -2.83 -3.22 5.06
C PRO A 72 -3.24 -1.88 5.69
N ASP A 73 -2.85 -1.60 6.94
CA ASP A 73 -3.21 -0.35 7.63
C ASP A 73 -2.57 0.86 6.93
N PHE A 74 -1.29 0.75 6.56
CA PHE A 74 -0.61 1.77 5.76
C PHE A 74 -1.36 2.04 4.45
N THR A 75 -1.69 1.00 3.69
CA THR A 75 -2.34 1.15 2.38
C THR A 75 -3.71 1.80 2.51
N ARG A 76 -4.50 1.43 3.53
CA ARG A 76 -5.81 2.04 3.82
C ARG A 76 -5.67 3.52 4.15
N ARG A 77 -4.77 3.88 5.08
CA ARG A 77 -4.54 5.29 5.48
C ARG A 77 -3.99 6.12 4.33
N PHE A 78 -3.02 5.58 3.60
CA PHE A 78 -2.41 6.23 2.45
C PHE A 78 -3.44 6.56 1.37
N THR A 79 -4.22 5.56 0.96
CA THR A 79 -5.25 5.73 -0.08
C THR A 79 -6.32 6.73 0.38
N ARG A 80 -6.77 6.65 1.63
CA ARG A 80 -7.74 7.58 2.21
C ARG A 80 -7.25 9.03 2.18
N THR A 81 -6.00 9.29 2.54
CA THR A 81 -5.44 10.65 2.48
C THR A 81 -5.38 11.18 1.06
N ILE A 82 -4.97 10.35 0.08
CA ILE A 82 -4.96 10.74 -1.33
C ILE A 82 -6.38 11.04 -1.81
N LEU A 83 -7.36 10.22 -1.48
CA LEU A 83 -8.75 10.47 -1.88
C LEU A 83 -9.32 11.74 -1.24
N ARG A 84 -8.89 12.10 -0.02
CA ARG A 84 -9.37 13.30 0.69
C ARG A 84 -8.66 14.59 0.27
N THR A 85 -7.35 14.53 0.04
CA THR A 85 -6.50 15.72 -0.15
C THR A 85 -5.95 15.84 -1.56
N GLY A 86 -5.86 14.74 -2.29
CA GLY A 86 -5.20 14.64 -3.60
C GLY A 86 -3.67 14.66 -3.53
N LYS A 87 -3.07 14.64 -2.33
CA LYS A 87 -1.61 14.59 -2.13
C LYS A 87 -1.25 13.55 -1.08
N SER A 88 -0.05 13.00 -1.18
CA SER A 88 0.55 12.27 -0.06
C SER A 88 0.99 13.27 1.01
N TYR A 89 0.70 12.96 2.28
CA TYR A 89 1.18 13.72 3.42
C TYR A 89 1.92 12.78 4.38
N GLU A 90 3.20 12.56 4.06
CA GLU A 90 4.05 11.56 4.74
C GLU A 90 4.20 11.80 6.25
N PRO A 91 4.38 13.04 6.75
CA PRO A 91 4.54 13.29 8.18
C PRO A 91 3.30 12.93 9.01
N GLY A 92 2.13 12.87 8.37
CA GLY A 92 0.89 12.43 9.02
C GLY A 92 0.87 10.93 9.36
N TYR A 93 1.74 10.13 8.76
CA TYR A 93 1.84 8.69 9.03
C TYR A 93 3.00 8.33 9.96
N ALA A 94 4.02 9.18 10.06
CA ALA A 94 5.21 8.91 10.88
C ALA A 94 4.86 8.55 12.36
N PRO A 95 3.92 9.24 13.05
CA PRO A 95 3.56 8.86 14.42
C PRO A 95 2.99 7.45 14.54
N ALA A 96 2.38 6.89 13.49
CA ALA A 96 1.85 5.52 13.52
C ALA A 96 2.95 4.46 13.53
N PHE A 97 4.14 4.77 12.99
CA PHE A 97 5.26 3.83 12.83
C PHE A 97 6.41 4.08 13.82
N ILE A 98 6.48 5.28 14.40
CA ILE A 98 7.50 5.67 15.37
C ILE A 98 7.46 4.83 16.65
N PHE A 99 6.29 4.28 17.02
CA PHE A 99 6.15 3.48 18.25
C PHE A 99 6.63 2.03 18.14
N GLU A 100 6.84 1.49 16.93
CA GLU A 100 7.32 0.11 16.74
C GLU A 100 8.83 -0.05 17.06
N GLY A 101 9.60 1.05 17.07
CA GLY A 101 11.07 1.03 17.26
C GLY A 101 11.59 1.30 18.68
N GLY A 102 10.71 1.44 19.69
CA GLY A 102 11.09 1.79 21.06
C GLY A 102 11.78 3.17 21.20
N PHE A 103 12.28 3.51 22.40
CA PHE A 103 12.83 4.85 22.69
C PHE A 103 14.02 5.24 21.78
N GLY A 104 14.86 4.28 21.40
CA GLY A 104 15.98 4.51 20.48
C GLY A 104 15.53 4.90 19.06
N GLY A 105 14.53 4.19 18.51
CA GLY A 105 13.95 4.51 17.22
C GLY A 105 13.28 5.89 17.19
N ILE A 106 12.58 6.26 18.27
CA ILE A 106 11.96 7.58 18.43
C ILE A 106 13.01 8.71 18.29
N VAL A 107 14.16 8.56 18.94
CA VAL A 107 15.21 9.58 18.91
C VAL A 107 15.84 9.72 17.51
N SER A 108 16.12 8.62 16.82
CA SER A 108 16.68 8.68 15.47
C SER A 108 15.70 9.28 14.46
N GLU A 109 14.42 8.91 14.56
CA GLU A 109 13.36 9.48 13.72
C GLU A 109 13.19 10.98 13.98
N MET A 110 13.23 11.41 15.24
CA MET A 110 13.17 12.83 15.60
C MET A 110 14.35 13.62 15.04
N GLN A 111 15.57 13.09 15.10
CA GLN A 111 16.74 13.72 14.49
C GLN A 111 16.60 13.86 12.97
N MET A 112 16.05 12.84 12.29
CA MET A 112 15.78 12.91 10.86
C MET A 112 14.72 13.96 10.52
N GLY A 113 13.62 13.98 11.29
CA GLY A 113 12.54 14.96 11.16
C GLY A 113 13.06 16.39 11.29
N LEU A 114 13.91 16.66 12.30
CA LEU A 114 14.54 17.98 12.48
C LEU A 114 15.44 18.37 11.30
N LYS A 115 16.23 17.43 10.75
CA LYS A 115 17.07 17.67 9.56
C LYS A 115 16.24 17.99 8.32
N LEU A 116 15.10 17.32 8.13
CA LEU A 116 14.19 17.59 7.01
C LEU A 116 13.47 18.92 7.17
N LEU A 117 13.06 19.26 8.40
CA LEU A 117 12.46 20.55 8.73
C LEU A 117 13.45 21.70 8.49
N ALA A 118 14.69 21.56 8.96
CA ALA A 118 15.76 22.54 8.72
C ALA A 118 16.05 22.77 7.23
N LYS A 119 15.81 21.76 6.39
CA LYS A 119 15.95 21.85 4.92
C LYS A 119 14.67 22.29 4.21
N GLY A 120 13.58 22.58 4.92
CA GLY A 120 12.28 22.93 4.35
C GLY A 120 11.61 21.79 3.56
N ARG A 121 12.04 20.54 3.78
CA ARG A 121 11.56 19.34 3.07
C ARG A 121 10.48 18.57 3.82
N LEU A 122 10.08 19.06 5.00
CA LEU A 122 9.03 18.48 5.81
C LEU A 122 7.78 19.37 5.75
N PRO A 123 6.74 19.01 4.98
CA PRO A 123 5.50 19.75 5.00
C PRO A 123 4.80 19.53 6.35
N LEU A 124 4.58 20.58 7.13
CA LEU A 124 3.86 20.51 8.42
C LEU A 124 2.35 20.65 8.28
N ILE A 125 1.90 21.16 7.14
CA ILE A 125 0.49 21.36 6.84
C ILE A 125 0.18 20.51 5.60
N PRO A 126 -0.83 19.63 5.67
CA PRO A 126 -1.23 18.82 4.53
C PRO A 126 -1.74 19.73 3.41
N ALA A 127 -1.01 19.76 2.29
CA ALA A 127 -1.43 20.49 1.11
C ALA A 127 -2.57 19.75 0.40
N ARG A 128 -3.58 20.48 -0.05
CA ARG A 128 -4.74 19.96 -0.78
C ARG A 128 -4.70 20.42 -2.23
N ILE A 129 -5.09 19.57 -3.18
CA ILE A 129 -5.29 19.99 -4.58
C ILE A 129 -6.59 20.77 -4.74
N GLU A 130 -6.62 21.74 -5.64
CA GLU A 130 -7.80 22.60 -5.88
C GLU A 130 -9.05 21.78 -6.27
N ARG A 131 -8.88 20.81 -7.19
CA ARG A 131 -9.97 20.04 -7.78
C ARG A 131 -10.09 18.62 -7.25
N VAL A 132 -9.99 18.45 -5.93
CA VAL A 132 -10.03 17.10 -5.31
C VAL A 132 -11.35 16.36 -5.55
N HIS A 133 -12.45 17.09 -5.70
CA HIS A 133 -13.76 16.51 -6.05
C HIS A 133 -13.71 15.82 -7.42
N ASN A 134 -13.03 16.41 -8.42
CA ASN A 134 -12.86 15.79 -9.73
C ASN A 134 -11.98 14.53 -9.65
N LEU A 135 -10.94 14.54 -8.83
CA LEU A 135 -10.13 13.34 -8.58
C LEU A 135 -11.00 12.21 -8.02
N ARG A 136 -11.79 12.49 -6.98
CA ARG A 136 -12.71 11.49 -6.40
C ARG A 136 -13.73 10.99 -7.42
N ALA A 137 -14.32 11.90 -8.21
CA ALA A 137 -15.28 11.55 -9.25
C ALA A 137 -14.67 10.68 -10.36
N MET A 138 -13.42 10.95 -10.77
CA MET A 138 -12.71 10.09 -11.74
C MET A 138 -12.43 8.72 -11.16
N ILE A 139 -11.91 8.64 -9.93
CA ILE A 139 -11.58 7.35 -9.31
C ILE A 139 -12.84 6.52 -9.09
N ALA A 140 -13.95 7.13 -8.66
CA ALA A 140 -15.23 6.46 -8.46
C ALA A 140 -15.80 5.79 -9.73
N ARG A 141 -15.34 6.19 -10.94
CA ARG A 141 -15.71 5.51 -12.20
C ARG A 141 -14.94 4.22 -12.45
N VAL A 142 -13.80 4.03 -11.78
CA VAL A 142 -12.86 2.94 -12.03
C VAL A 142 -12.82 1.96 -10.86
N LEU A 143 -13.00 2.45 -9.63
CA LEU A 143 -12.94 1.65 -8.41
C LEU A 143 -14.13 1.98 -7.50
N PRO A 144 -14.83 0.96 -6.95
CA PRO A 144 -15.76 1.21 -5.85
C PRO A 144 -14.99 1.77 -4.67
N LEU A 145 -15.40 2.96 -4.21
CA LEU A 145 -14.79 3.63 -3.05
C LEU A 145 -15.29 3.06 -1.72
N ASP A 146 -16.30 2.19 -1.79
CA ASP A 146 -16.91 1.50 -0.66
C ASP A 146 -15.83 0.67 0.07
N GLY A 147 -15.64 0.96 1.36
CA GLY A 147 -14.63 0.31 2.19
C GLY A 147 -13.31 1.05 2.35
N ILE A 148 -13.02 2.11 1.59
CA ILE A 148 -11.79 2.95 1.74
C ILE A 148 -12.07 4.27 2.49
N GLU A 149 -13.31 4.75 2.48
CA GLU A 149 -13.74 6.00 3.14
C GLU A 149 -13.55 6.03 4.66
#